data_AF-A0A6N7R0R0-F1
#
_entry.id   AF-A0A6N7R0R0-F1
#
_cell.length_a   1.000
_cell.length_b   1.000
_cell.length_c   1.000
_cell.angle_alpha   90.00
_cell.angle_beta   90.00
_cell.angle_gamma   90.00
#
_symmetry.space_group_name_H-M   'P 1'
#
loop_
_entity.id
_entity.type
_entity.pdbx_description
1 polymer ?
#
loop_
_entity_poly.entity_id
_entity_poly.type
_entity_poly.pdbx_seq_one_letter_code
_entity_poly.pdbx_strand_id
1 'polypeptide(L)' 'MLNIDYDKALYYTLWGQWDDLLVLMVRTNDDLLSKKIEQFLHAYHYPSSQEYLITSHEQLMQYIDHALVSQMSLTSQ' A
#
# COMPACT_ATOMS: atom_id res chain seq x y z
N MET A 1 7.07 -14.02 -6.25
CA MET A 1 6.94 -12.77 -7.03
C MET A 1 6.01 -11.77 -6.35
N LEU A 2 4.81 -12.16 -5.87
CA LEU A 2 3.89 -11.31 -5.07
C LEU A 2 4.52 -10.60 -3.87
N ASN A 3 5.55 -11.18 -3.24
CA ASN A 3 6.19 -10.62 -2.06
C ASN A 3 6.92 -9.28 -2.31
N ILE A 4 7.36 -9.04 -3.56
CA ILE A 4 8.15 -7.85 -3.90
C ILE A 4 7.27 -6.60 -3.96
N ASP A 5 6.02 -6.72 -4.39
CA ASP A 5 5.13 -5.57 -4.54
C ASP A 5 4.71 -5.00 -3.18
N TYR A 6 4.41 -5.85 -2.19
CA TYR A 6 4.09 -5.40 -0.84
C TYR A 6 5.30 -4.81 -0.10
N ASP A 7 6.48 -5.42 -0.24
CA ASP A 7 7.72 -4.91 0.35
C ASP A 7 8.10 -3.54 -0.24
N LYS A 8 7.96 -3.37 -1.56
CA LYS A 8 8.12 -2.09 -2.26
C LYS A 8 7.09 -1.06 -1.80
N ALA A 9 5.81 -1.45 -1.71
CA ALA A 9 4.75 -0.54 -1.26
C ALA A 9 5.07 -0.01 0.15
N LEU A 10 5.52 -0.88 1.05
CA LEU A 10 5.93 -0.52 2.40
C LEU A 10 7.14 0.43 2.38
N TYR A 11 8.18 0.07 1.61
CA TYR A 11 9.39 0.86 1.47
C TYR A 11 9.10 2.27 0.94
N TYR A 12 8.35 2.39 -0.16
CA TYR A 12 7.97 3.67 -0.75
C TYR A 12 7.11 4.50 0.21
N THR A 13 6.22 3.87 0.96
CA THR A 13 5.37 4.55 1.94
C THR A 13 6.18 5.10 3.11
N LEU A 14 7.15 4.34 3.62
CA LEU A 14 8.05 4.77 4.72
C LEU A 14 8.99 5.90 4.30
N TRP A 15 9.49 5.85 3.06
CA TRP A 15 10.42 6.86 2.53
C TRP A 15 9.71 8.07 1.91
N GLY A 16 8.38 8.05 1.79
CA GLY A 16 7.60 9.11 1.14
C GLY A 16 7.82 9.20 -0.37
N GLN A 17 8.14 8.08 -1.02
CA GLN A 17 8.33 7.99 -2.48
C GLN A 17 6.97 7.78 -3.17
N TRP A 18 6.15 8.83 -3.21
CA TRP A 18 4.78 8.75 -3.73
C TRP A 18 4.71 8.49 -5.24
N ASP A 19 5.71 8.94 -6.01
CA ASP A 19 5.78 8.72 -7.46
C ASP A 19 6.03 7.23 -7.77
N ASP A 20 7.02 6.62 -7.11
CA ASP A 20 7.28 5.18 -7.20
C ASP A 20 6.09 4.35 -6.69
N LEU A 21 5.41 4.82 -5.63
CA LEU A 21 4.20 4.17 -5.11
C LEU A 21 3.05 4.22 -6.14
N LEU A 22 2.88 5.33 -6.85
CA LEU A 22 1.92 5.46 -7.96
C LEU A 22 2.26 4.52 -9.11
N VAL A 23 3.55 4.44 -9.51
CA VAL A 23 4.00 3.51 -10.55
C VAL A 23 3.76 2.06 -10.14
N LEU A 24 4.02 1.72 -8.87
CA LEU A 24 3.74 0.40 -8.31
C LEU A 24 2.25 0.08 -8.35
N MET A 25 1.39 1.04 -8.02
CA MET A 25 -0.08 0.91 -8.07
C MET A 25 -0.61 0.57 -9.47
N VAL A 26 0.01 1.12 -10.53
CA VAL A 26 -0.34 0.83 -11.92
C VAL A 26 0.25 -0.51 -12.41
N ARG A 27 1.37 -0.94 -11.82
CA ARG A 27 2.09 -2.16 -12.23
C ARG A 27 1.69 -3.42 -11.46
N THR A 28 1.19 -3.27 -10.24
CA THR A 28 0.77 -4.40 -9.43
C THR A 28 -0.43 -5.09 -10.07
N ASN A 29 -0.48 -6.42 -9.96
CA ASN A 29 -1.59 -7.22 -10.45
C ASN A 29 -2.68 -7.44 -9.37
N ASP A 30 -2.54 -6.76 -8.24
CA ASP A 30 -3.45 -6.79 -7.10
C ASP A 30 -4.33 -5.53 -7.09
N ASP A 31 -5.57 -5.67 -7.53
CA ASP A 31 -6.56 -4.58 -7.56
C ASP A 31 -6.83 -3.96 -6.18
N LEU A 32 -6.70 -4.74 -5.11
CA LEU A 32 -6.99 -4.27 -3.76
C LEU A 32 -5.85 -3.41 -3.23
N LEU A 33 -4.59 -3.83 -3.43
CA LEU A 33 -3.41 -3.01 -3.16
C LEU A 33 -3.45 -1.71 -3.97
N SER A 34 -3.73 -1.83 -5.27
CA SER A 34 -3.82 -0.70 -6.20
C SER A 34 -4.83 0.34 -5.70
N LYS A 35 -6.04 -0.07 -5.32
CA LYS A 35 -7.06 0.81 -4.74
C LYS A 35 -6.64 1.46 -3.43
N LYS A 36 -5.98 0.74 -2.52
CA LYS A 36 -5.51 1.30 -1.24
C LYS A 36 -4.46 2.39 -1.45
N ILE A 37 -3.53 2.17 -2.37
CA ILE A 37 -2.54 3.17 -2.75
C ILE A 37 -3.23 4.39 -3.38
N GLU A 38 -4.18 4.18 -4.30
CA GLU A 38 -4.95 5.28 -4.93
C GLU A 38 -5.66 6.14 -3.88
N GLN A 39 -6.35 5.53 -2.91
CA GLN A 39 -7.02 6.25 -1.83
C GLN A 39 -6.05 7.11 -1.01
N PHE A 40 -4.89 6.55 -0.66
CA PHE A 40 -3.85 7.25 0.07
C PHE A 40 -3.28 8.43 -0.74
N LEU A 41 -2.93 8.21 -2.01
CA LEU A 41 -2.40 9.25 -2.88
C LEU A 41 -3.41 10.37 -3.11
N HIS A 42 -4.69 10.01 -3.29
CA HIS A 42 -5.77 10.98 -3.44
C HIS A 42 -5.96 11.80 -2.16
N ALA A 43 -5.91 11.17 -0.98
CA ALA A 43 -5.96 11.85 0.32
C ALA A 43 -4.77 12.80 0.52
N TYR A 44 -3.59 12.44 0.02
CA TYR A 44 -2.38 13.23 0.11
C TYR A 44 -2.42 14.44 -0.83
N HIS A 45 -2.85 14.26 -2.07
CA HIS A 45 -2.93 15.32 -3.08
C HIS A 45 -4.10 16.29 -2.84
N TYR A 46 -5.23 15.78 -2.38
CA TYR A 46 -6.42 16.55 -2.03
C TYR A 46 -6.71 16.35 -0.53
N PRO A 47 -6.01 17.09 0.34
CA PRO A 47 -6.20 16.99 1.78
C PRO A 47 -7.59 17.52 2.15
N SER A 48 -8.59 16.64 2.07
CA SER A 48 -9.97 16.96 2.41
C SER A 48 -10.14 17.04 3.93
N SER A 49 -9.43 16.20 4.67
CA SER A 49 -9.34 16.20 6.13
C SER A 49 -8.08 15.45 6.56
N GLN A 50 -7.35 15.98 7.54
CA GLN A 50 -6.12 15.34 8.05
C GLN A 50 -6.40 13.93 8.59
N GLU A 51 -7.58 13.71 9.18
CA GLU A 51 -8.04 12.40 9.61
C GLU A 51 -8.14 11.40 8.45
N TYR A 52 -8.62 11.83 7.28
CA TYR A 52 -8.74 10.97 6.11
C TYR A 52 -7.38 10.51 5.58
N LEU A 53 -6.36 11.38 5.62
CA LEU A 53 -4.99 11.01 5.28
C LEU A 53 -4.44 9.93 6.23
N ILE A 54 -4.60 10.15 7.54
CA ILE A 54 -4.12 9.23 8.57
C ILE A 54 -4.83 7.87 8.44
N THR A 55 -6.16 7.87 8.33
CA THR A 55 -6.94 6.64 8.17
C THR A 55 -6.56 5.90 6.88
N SER A 56 -6.37 6.59 5.76
CA SER A 56 -5.96 5.96 4.50
C SER A 56 -4.56 5.36 4.60
N HIS A 57 -3.64 6.04 5.30
CA HIS A 57 -2.31 5.54 5.58
C HIS A 57 -2.33 4.27 6.45
N GLU A 58 -3.07 4.30 7.56
CA GLU A 58 -3.21 3.14 8.44
C GLU A 58 -3.86 1.95 7.71
N GLN A 59 -4.88 2.19 6.87
CA GLN A 59 -5.49 1.14 6.08
C GLN A 59 -4.54 0.52 5.05
N LEU A 60 -3.68 1.33 4.42
CA LEU A 60 -2.65 0.83 3.50
C LEU A 60 -1.63 -0.04 4.25
N MET A 61 -1.12 0.45 5.39
CA MET A 61 -0.16 -0.28 6.22
C MET A 61 -0.72 -1.59 6.76
N GLN A 62 -1.95 -1.58 7.30
CA GLN A 62 -2.62 -2.80 7.77
C GLN A 62 -2.81 -3.80 6.63
N TYR A 63 -3.20 -3.34 5.44
CA TYR A 63 -3.38 -4.22 4.30
C TYR A 63 -2.08 -4.89 3.87
N ILE A 64 -0.98 -4.13 3.81
CA ILE A 64 0.35 -4.65 3.49
C ILE A 64 0.79 -5.67 4.54
N ASP A 65 0.64 -5.36 5.83
CA ASP A 65 0.97 -6.28 6.93
C ASP A 65 0.16 -7.58 6.84
N HIS A 66 -1.17 -7.48 6.68
CA HIS A 66 -2.04 -8.64 6.52
C HIS A 66 -1.68 -9.48 5.29
N ALA A 67 -1.34 -8.85 4.16
CA ALA A 67 -0.94 -9.55 2.95
C ALA A 67 0.39 -10.30 3.12
N LEU A 68 1.36 -9.68 3.83
CA LEU A 68 2.64 -10.29 4.18
C LEU A 68 2.45 -11.49 5.13
N VAL A 69 1.66 -11.32 6.20
CA VAL A 69 1.38 -12.36 7.20
C VAL A 69 0.57 -13.52 6.61
N SER A 70 -0.43 -13.22 5.77
CA SER A 70 -1.25 -14.23 5.10
C SER A 70 -0.39 -15.11 4.17
N GLN A 71 0.57 -14.52 3.47
CA GLN A 71 1.55 -15.28 2.68
C GLN A 71 2.50 -16.10 3.55
N MET A 72 3.02 -15.57 4.66
CA MET A 72 3.92 -16.28 5.58
C MET A 72 3.26 -17.56 6.15
N SER A 73 1.94 -17.51 6.32
CA SER A 73 1.13 -18.64 6.81
C SER A 73 0.98 -19.76 5.76
N LEU A 74 1.05 -19.44 4.47
CA LEU A 74 0.95 -20.40 3.36
C LEU A 74 2.27 -21.12 3.07
N THR A 75 3.43 -20.55 3.47
CA THR A 75 4.76 -21.16 3.26
C THR A 75 5.16 -22.15 4.35
N SER A 76 4.32 -22.35 5.38
CA SER A 76 4.59 -23.23 6.53
C SER A 76 3.80 -24.54 6.53
N GLN A 77 3.28 -24.98 5.37
CA GLN A 77 2.64 -26.29 5.18
C GLN A 77 3.37 -27.14 4.14
#